data_AF-A0A2E0XAD0-F1
#
_entry.id   AF-A0A2E0XAD0-F1
#
_cell.length_a   1.000
_cell.length_b   1.000
_cell.length_c   1.000
_cell.angle_alpha   90.00
_cell.angle_beta   90.00
_cell.angle_gamma   90.00
#
_symmetry.space_group_name_H-M   'P 1'
#
loop_
_entity.id
_entity.type
_entity.pdbx_description
1 polymer ?
#
loop_
_entity_poly.entity_id
_entity_poly.type
_entity_poly.pdbx_seq_one_letter_code
_entity_poly.pdbx_strand_id
1 'polypeptide(L)'
;MAANDLKSRIATLTPRHRQVLRLISLGCSVAEIADILGLAHSTVDNHRSAIMQRLGVGKSVLLARIAIKHRISKVDDKLTASEKRKRGRGKDGWN
;
A
#
# COMPACT_ATOMS: atom_id res chain seq x y z
N MET A 1 -24.78 -9.79 1.91
CA MET A 1 -24.89 -8.30 1.93
C MET A 1 -23.55 -7.55 2.13
N ALA A 2 -22.41 -8.20 2.39
CA ALA A 2 -21.14 -7.52 2.72
C ALA A 2 -20.30 -6.98 1.53
N ALA A 3 -20.51 -7.48 0.31
CA ALA A 3 -19.64 -7.17 -0.83
C ALA A 3 -19.80 -5.73 -1.37
N ASN A 4 -21.00 -5.15 -1.25
CA ASN A 4 -21.28 -3.81 -1.77
C ASN A 4 -20.68 -2.71 -0.87
N ASP A 5 -20.65 -2.95 0.44
CA ASP A 5 -20.11 -2.02 1.44
C ASP A 5 -18.58 -1.86 1.32
N LEU A 6 -17.85 -2.95 1.07
CA LEU A 6 -16.39 -2.88 0.87
C LEU A 6 -16.02 -2.03 -0.36
N LYS A 7 -16.77 -2.13 -1.46
CA LYS A 7 -16.53 -1.33 -2.67
C LYS A 7 -16.72 0.16 -2.40
N SER A 8 -17.76 0.53 -1.64
CA SER A 8 -18.00 1.90 -1.19
C SER A 8 -16.87 2.40 -0.29
N ARG A 9 -16.44 1.61 0.70
CA ARG A 9 -15.30 1.96 1.57
C ARG A 9 -14.02 2.20 0.79
N ILE A 10 -13.74 1.36 -0.22
CA ILE A 10 -12.60 1.52 -1.13
C ILE A 10 -12.71 2.82 -1.93
N ALA A 11 -13.91 3.17 -2.41
CA ALA A 11 -14.13 4.43 -3.13
C ALA A 11 -13.83 5.66 -2.24
N THR A 12 -14.04 5.56 -0.92
CA THR A 12 -13.71 6.65 0.02
C THR A 12 -12.22 6.79 0.35
N LEU A 13 -11.36 5.86 -0.10
CA LEU A 13 -9.92 5.98 0.14
C LEU A 13 -9.37 7.24 -0.54
N THR A 14 -8.46 7.93 0.14
CA THR A 14 -7.78 9.10 -0.44
C THR A 14 -6.78 8.66 -1.51
N PRO A 15 -6.32 9.57 -2.39
CA PRO A 15 -5.27 9.26 -3.36
C PRO A 15 -4.01 8.67 -2.70
N ARG A 16 -3.62 9.19 -1.54
CA ARG A 16 -2.46 8.69 -0.77
C ARG A 16 -2.69 7.27 -0.24
N HIS A 17 -3.89 6.99 0.25
CA HIS A 17 -4.26 5.64 0.69
C HIS A 17 -4.20 4.63 -0.46
N ARG A 18 -4.66 5.01 -1.66
CA ARG A 18 -4.56 4.16 -2.85
C ARG A 18 -3.11 3.90 -3.26
N GLN A 19 -2.24 4.90 -3.19
CA GLN A 19 -0.80 4.74 -3.46
C GLN A 19 -0.15 3.74 -2.49
N VAL A 20 -0.37 3.91 -1.18
CA VAL A 20 0.16 3.00 -0.16
C VAL A 20 -0.38 1.59 -0.35
N LEU A 21 -1.69 1.45 -0.59
CA LEU A 21 -2.34 0.16 -0.82
C LEU A 21 -1.81 -0.56 -2.07
N ARG A 22 -1.53 0.18 -3.15
CA ARG A 22 -0.87 -0.34 -4.36
C ARG A 22 0.54 -0.85 -4.05
N LEU A 23 1.36 -0.07 -3.33
CA LEU A 23 2.72 -0.50 -3.02
C LEU A 23 2.75 -1.71 -2.07
N ILE A 24 1.78 -1.82 -1.15
CA ILE A 24 1.57 -3.02 -0.33
C ILE A 24 1.25 -4.24 -1.22
N SER A 25 0.38 -4.10 -2.24
CA SER A 25 0.09 -5.21 -3.15
C SER A 25 1.27 -5.62 -4.03
N LEU A 26 2.23 -4.70 -4.25
CA LEU A 26 3.50 -4.99 -4.92
C LEU A 26 4.55 -5.62 -3.98
N GLY A 27 4.19 -5.90 -2.72
CA GLY A 27 5.07 -6.54 -1.75
C GLY A 27 6.08 -5.60 -1.09
N CYS A 28 5.92 -4.28 -1.20
CA CYS A 28 6.83 -3.33 -0.56
C CYS A 28 6.59 -3.29 0.96
N SER A 29 7.67 -3.28 1.73
CA SER A 29 7.68 -3.05 3.17
C SER A 29 7.39 -1.58 3.51
N VAL A 30 7.06 -1.29 4.78
CA VAL A 30 6.79 0.08 5.25
C VAL A 30 7.96 1.02 4.96
N ALA A 31 9.20 0.54 5.13
CA ALA A 31 10.41 1.30 4.83
C ALA A 31 10.53 1.62 3.33
N GLU A 32 10.39 0.60 2.49
CA GLU A 32 10.45 0.79 1.03
C GLU A 32 9.36 1.75 0.51
N ILE A 33 8.15 1.66 1.07
CA ILE A 33 7.05 2.57 0.72
C ILE A 33 7.40 4.00 1.13
N ALA A 34 8.00 4.18 2.29
CA ALA A 34 8.42 5.47 2.80
C ALA A 34 9.48 6.10 1.89
N ASP A 35 10.49 5.33 1.48
CA ASP A 35 11.51 5.76 0.51
C ASP A 35 10.90 6.15 -0.84
N ILE A 36 9.98 5.33 -1.35
CA ILE A 36 9.30 5.57 -2.62
C ILE A 36 8.48 6.87 -2.59
N LEU A 37 7.73 7.09 -1.50
CA LEU A 37 6.80 8.20 -1.34
C LEU A 37 7.43 9.47 -0.72
N GLY A 38 8.69 9.39 -0.27
CA GLY A 38 9.37 10.48 0.45
C GLY A 38 8.72 10.82 1.78
N LEU A 39 8.31 9.80 2.54
CA LEU A 39 7.63 9.93 3.83
C LEU A 39 8.46 9.33 4.96
N ALA A 40 8.12 9.63 6.21
CA ALA A 40 8.64 8.88 7.35
C ALA A 40 7.97 7.50 7.46
N HIS A 41 8.68 6.51 8.03
CA HIS A 41 8.15 5.17 8.29
C HIS A 41 6.85 5.20 9.12
N SER A 42 6.81 6.05 10.15
CA SER A 42 5.65 6.25 11.01
C SER A 42 4.44 6.81 10.25
N THR A 43 4.66 7.71 9.27
CA THR A 43 3.58 8.24 8.43
C THR A 43 2.99 7.16 7.53
N VAL A 44 3.84 6.29 6.96
CA VAL A 44 3.38 5.17 6.14
C VAL A 44 2.62 4.15 7.00
N ASP A 45 3.10 3.86 8.21
CA ASP A 45 2.39 2.96 9.13
C ASP A 45 1.03 3.54 9.54
N ASN A 46 0.96 4.86 9.82
CA ASN A 46 -0.30 5.54 10.08
C ASN A 46 -1.27 5.44 8.89
N HIS A 47 -0.78 5.63 7.66
CA HIS A 47 -1.60 5.41 6.45
C HIS A 47 -2.09 3.96 6.34
N ARG A 48 -1.21 2.99 6.57
CA ARG A 48 -1.55 1.55 6.55
C ARG A 48 -2.62 1.23 7.59
N SER A 49 -2.46 1.71 8.82
CA SER A 49 -3.41 1.55 9.92
C SER A 49 -4.76 2.22 9.60
N ALA A 50 -4.76 3.43 9.04
CA ALA A 50 -5.99 4.09 8.60
C ALA A 50 -6.72 3.32 7.48
N ILE A 51 -5.97 2.75 6.53
CA ILE A 51 -6.53 1.89 5.47
C ILE A 51 -7.15 0.62 6.08
N MET A 52 -6.43 -0.03 7.00
CA MET A 52 -6.90 -1.21 7.72
C MET A 52 -8.21 -0.96 8.46
N GLN A 53 -8.29 0.15 9.21
CA GLN A 53 -9.50 0.56 9.92
C GLN A 53 -10.66 0.82 8.95
N ARG A 54 -10.43 1.59 7.87
CA ARG A 54 -11.49 1.90 6.89
C ARG A 54 -12.00 0.66 6.15
N LEU A 55 -11.12 -0.29 5.86
CA LEU A 55 -11.49 -1.53 5.16
C LEU A 55 -11.96 -2.64 6.11
N GLY A 56 -11.79 -2.50 7.42
CA GLY A 56 -12.12 -3.52 8.42
C GLY A 56 -11.19 -4.73 8.36
N VAL A 57 -9.89 -4.51 8.12
CA VAL A 57 -8.92 -5.58 7.83
C VAL A 57 -7.75 -5.53 8.80
N GLY A 58 -7.43 -6.64 9.48
CA GLY A 58 -6.35 -6.69 10.47
C GLY A 58 -4.99 -7.18 9.95
N LYS A 59 -4.86 -7.57 8.67
CA LYS A 59 -3.62 -8.16 8.13
C LYS A 59 -3.21 -7.49 6.80
N SER A 60 -1.92 -7.19 6.63
CA SER A 60 -1.38 -6.61 5.38
C SER A 60 -1.59 -7.50 4.17
N VAL A 61 -1.51 -8.83 4.34
CA VAL A 61 -1.76 -9.79 3.24
C VAL A 61 -3.18 -9.65 2.69
N LEU A 62 -4.15 -9.39 3.57
CA LEU A 62 -5.53 -9.15 3.16
C LEU A 62 -5.69 -7.82 2.41
N LEU A 63 -4.94 -6.77 2.80
CA LEU A 63 -4.89 -5.51 2.05
C LEU A 63 -4.40 -5.72 0.62
N ALA A 64 -3.31 -6.47 0.43
CA ALA A 64 -2.77 -6.80 -0.88
C ALA A 64 -3.81 -7.53 -1.75
N ARG A 65 -4.51 -8.52 -1.17
CA ARG A 65 -5.58 -9.25 -1.86
C ARG A 65 -6.75 -8.35 -2.26
N ILE A 66 -7.14 -7.42 -1.39
CA ILE A 66 -8.22 -6.46 -1.67
C ILE A 66 -7.82 -5.52 -2.80
N ALA A 67 -6.57 -5.04 -2.81
CA ALA A 67 -6.07 -4.13 -3.86
C ALA A 67 -6.18 -4.75 -5.25
N ILE A 68 -5.81 -6.03 -5.39
CA ILE A 68 -5.90 -6.78 -6.65
C ILE A 68 -7.37 -7.06 -7.00
N LYS A 69 -8.16 -7.58 -6.04
CA LYS A 69 -9.57 -7.94 -6.25
C LYS A 69 -10.41 -6.75 -6.73
N HIS A 70 -10.14 -5.56 -6.23
CA HIS A 70 -10.87 -4.33 -6.56
C HIS A 70 -10.18 -3.46 -7.63
N ARG A 71 -9.16 -4.01 -8.33
CA ARG A 71 -8.44 -3.34 -9.43
C ARG A 71 -7.80 -2.00 -9.05
N ILE A 72 -7.41 -1.84 -7.78
CA ILE A 72 -6.58 -0.70 -7.34
C ILE A 72 -5.16 -0.87 -7.86
N SER A 73 -4.70 -2.12 -7.93
CA SER A 73 -3.47 -2.53 -8.59
C SER A 73 -3.81 -3.61 -9.62
N LYS A 74 -3.13 -3.58 -10.77
CA LYS A 74 -3.24 -4.62 -11.79
C LYS A 74 -2.46 -5.86 -11.34
N VAL A 75 -2.84 -7.04 -11.83
CA VAL A 75 -2.08 -8.27 -11.52
C VAL A 75 -0.64 -8.21 -12.05
N ASP A 76 -0.42 -7.55 -13.20
CA ASP A 76 0.92 -7.27 -13.74
C ASP A 76 1.47 -5.90 -13.32
N ASP A 77 0.89 -5.26 -12.30
CA ASP A 77 1.42 -3.98 -11.82
C ASP A 77 2.85 -4.16 -11.33
N LYS A 78 3.70 -3.20 -11.68
CA LYS A 78 5.14 -3.21 -11.39
C LYS A 78 5.53 -1.84 -10.92
N LEU A 79 6.51 -1.81 -10.03
CA LEU A 79 7.19 -0.57 -9.69
C LEU A 79 7.82 0.03 -10.95
N THR A 80 7.58 1.32 -11.15
CA THR A 80 8.23 2.12 -12.18
C THR A 80 9.74 2.17 -11.95
N ALA A 81 10.51 2.54 -12.98
CA ALA A 81 11.97 2.67 -12.85
C ALA A 81 12.37 3.65 -11.73
N SER A 82 11.60 4.73 -11.54
CA SER A 82 11.82 5.70 -10.48
C SER A 82 11.53 5.13 -9.09
N GLU A 83 10.44 4.38 -8.93
CA GLU A 83 10.11 3.71 -7.67
C GLU A 83 11.15 2.63 -7.32
N LYS A 84 11.60 1.84 -8.29
CA LYS A 84 12.68 0.85 -8.11
C LYS A 84 13.99 1.49 -7.64
N ARG A 85 14.37 2.62 -8.25
CA ARG A 85 15.57 3.38 -7.83
C ARG A 85 15.47 3.93 -6.41
N LYS A 86 14.27 4.30 -5.96
CA LYS A 86 14.04 4.80 -4.60
C LYS A 86 13.99 3.68 -3.57
N ARG A 87 13.37 2.54 -3.91
CA ARG A 87 13.23 1.35 -3.05
C ARG A 87 14.56 0.83 -2.49
N GLY A 88 15.65 0.98 -3.25
CA GLY A 88 16.97 0.47 -2.89
C GLY A 88 17.84 1.39 -2.04
N ARG A 89 17.36 2.56 -1.60
CA ARG A 89 18.18 3.48 -0.81
C ARG A 89 18.36 3.08 0.67
N GLY A 90 17.59 2.11 1.16
CA GLY A 90 17.46 1.86 2.60
C GLY A 90 17.95 0.50 3.13
N LYS A 91 18.54 -0.39 2.32
CA LYS A 91 18.98 -1.72 2.80
C LYS A 91 20.21 -2.31 2.08
N ASP A 92 21.32 -1.60 2.13
CA ASP A 92 22.66 -2.13 1.98
C ASP A 92 23.40 -2.10 3.33
N GLY A 93 22.86 -2.79 4.34
CA GLY A 93 23.62 -3.50 5.39
C GLY A 93 24.85 -2.88 6.09
N TRP A 94 25.05 -1.56 6.11
CA TRP A 94 25.98 -0.89 7.02
C TRP A 94 25.20 -0.19 8.13
N ASN A 95 24.74 -0.98 9.11
CA ASN A 95 24.74 -0.72 10.56
C ASN A 95 23.94 -1.81 11.29
#